data_AF-A0AAU4MR84-F1
#
_entry.id   AF-A0AAU4MR84-F1
#
_cell.length_a   1.000
_cell.length_b   1.000
_cell.length_c   1.000
_cell.angle_alpha   90.00
_cell.angle_beta   90.00
_cell.angle_gamma   90.00
#
_symmetry.space_group_name_H-M   'P 1'
#
loop_
_entity.id
_entity.type
_entity.pdbx_description
1 polymer ?
#
loop_
_entity_poly.entity_id
_entity_poly.type
_entity_poly.pdbx_seq_one_letter_code
_entity_poly.pdbx_strand_id
1 'polypeptide(L)' 'MLMAHPAVLKNLIDRYETLRTLHAETGSARVRQRMDDIAYTLCVSTGTRDVTAALIAARRQLPGACPEGESLVVS' A
#
# COMPACT_ATOMS: atom_id res chain seq x y z
N MET A 1 3.82 -13.77 10.82
CA MET A 1 3.20 -13.02 9.71
C MET A 1 4.16 -11.94 9.27
N LEU A 2 4.44 -11.83 7.97
CA LEU A 2 5.41 -10.88 7.42
C LEU A 2 4.79 -9.48 7.47
N MET A 3 4.99 -8.74 8.56
CA MET A 3 4.60 -7.33 8.63
C MET A 3 5.43 -6.59 7.59
N ALA A 4 4.78 -6.13 6.51
CA ALA A 4 5.44 -5.33 5.50
C ALA A 4 5.96 -4.06 6.17
N HIS A 5 7.25 -3.75 5.96
CA HIS A 5 7.86 -2.55 6.54
C HIS A 5 7.07 -1.31 6.08
N PRO A 6 6.74 -0.35 6.98
CA PRO A 6 5.84 0.76 6.66
C PRO A 6 6.30 1.61 5.46
N ALA A 7 7.61 1.74 5.25
CA ALA A 7 8.14 2.41 4.06
C ALA A 7 7.73 1.72 2.75
N VAL A 8 7.62 0.38 2.75
CA VAL A 8 7.18 -0.41 1.60
C VAL A 8 5.69 -0.20 1.35
N LEU A 9 4.86 -0.19 2.40
CA LEU A 9 3.42 0.11 2.27
C LEU A 9 3.18 1.49 1.68
N LYS A 10 3.93 2.51 2.13
CA LYS A 10 3.84 3.87 1.58
C LYS A 10 4.15 3.90 0.09
N ASN A 11 5.21 3.19 -0.32
CA ASN A 11 5.60 3.11 -1.72
C ASN A 11 4.58 2.36 -2.59
N LEU A 12 3.96 1.30 -2.06
CA LEU A 12 2.91 0.56 -2.76
C LEU A 12 1.65 1.41 -2.97
N ILE A 13 1.24 2.18 -1.96
CA ILE A 13 0.11 3.13 -2.06
C ILE A 13 0.38 4.16 -3.16
N ASP A 14 1.54 4.82 -3.12
CA ASP A 14 1.93 5.86 -4.08
C ASP A 14 1.97 5.34 -5.53
N ARG A 15 2.53 4.15 -5.73
CA ARG A 15 2.54 3.47 -7.05
C ARG A 15 1.14 3.12 -7.52
N TYR A 16 0.28 2.62 -6.63
CA TYR A 16 -1.10 2.29 -6.98
C TYR A 16 -1.88 3.53 -7.43
N GLU A 17 -1.76 4.65 -6.70
CA GLU A 17 -2.44 5.90 -7.07
C GLU A 17 -1.91 6.47 -8.40
N THR A 18 -0.60 6.45 -8.60
CA THR A 18 0.03 6.88 -9.87
C THR A 18 -0.48 6.05 -11.04
N LEU A 19 -0.50 4.71 -10.90
CA LEU A 19 -0.99 3.81 -11.93
C LEU A 19 -2.49 3.96 -12.16
N ARG A 20 -3.27 4.27 -11.12
CA ARG A 20 -4.71 4.54 -11.24
C ARG A 20 -4.98 5.77 -12.10
N THR A 21 -4.20 6.83 -11.93
CA THR A 21 -4.28 8.04 -12.78
C THR A 21 -3.89 7.71 -14.23
N LEU A 22 -2.75 7.04 -14.43
CA LEU A 22 -2.31 6.58 -15.76
C LEU A 22 -3.32 5.66 -16.44
N HIS A 23 -4.00 4.80 -15.68
CA HIS A 23 -5.03 3.90 -16.20
C HIS A 23 -6.26 4.67 -16.66
N ALA A 24 -6.68 5.70 -15.92
CA ALA A 24 -7.79 6.56 -16.32
C ALA A 24 -7.51 7.30 -17.63
N GLU A 25 -6.25 7.68 -17.88
CA GLU A 25 -5.85 8.37 -19.11
C GLU A 25 -5.63 7.42 -20.30
N THR A 26 -4.97 6.27 -20.08
CA THR A 26 -4.51 5.40 -21.18
C THR A 26 -5.39 4.16 -21.37
N GLY A 27 -6.12 3.70 -20.35
CA GLY A 27 -6.95 2.49 -20.39
C GLY A 27 -6.17 1.17 -20.57
N SER A 28 -4.83 1.21 -20.53
CA SER A 28 -3.97 0.08 -20.91
C SER A 28 -4.15 -1.14 -19.99
N ALA A 29 -4.25 -2.33 -20.61
CA ALA A 29 -4.33 -3.62 -19.91
C ALA A 29 -3.09 -3.90 -19.05
N ARG A 30 -1.90 -3.46 -19.50
CA ARG A 30 -0.65 -3.63 -18.76
C ARG A 30 -0.62 -2.82 -17.47
N VAL A 31 -1.20 -1.62 -17.49
CA VAL A 31 -1.35 -0.77 -16.29
C VAL A 31 -2.34 -1.43 -15.34
N ARG A 32 -3.46 -1.93 -15.87
CA ARG A 32 -4.48 -2.65 -15.10
C ARG A 32 -3.90 -3.87 -14.37
N GLN A 33 -3.10 -4.69 -15.05
CA GLN A 33 -2.46 -5.86 -14.45
C GLN A 33 -1.50 -5.46 -13.33
N ARG A 34 -0.68 -4.42 -13.55
CA ARG A 34 0.23 -3.89 -12.53
C ARG A 34 -0.49 -3.33 -11.31
N MET A 35 -1.66 -2.72 -11.51
CA MET A 35 -2.50 -2.26 -10.41
C MET A 35 -3.04 -3.45 -9.60
N ASP A 36 -3.45 -4.52 -10.27
CA ASP A 36 -3.95 -5.73 -9.63
C ASP A 36 -2.87 -6.44 -8.79
N ASP A 37 -1.65 -6.54 -9.30
CA ASP A 37 -0.50 -7.08 -8.56
C ASP A 37 -0.22 -6.30 -7.25
N ILE A 38 -0.29 -4.97 -7.32
CA ILE A 38 -0.09 -4.09 -6.15
C ILE A 38 -1.29 -4.22 -5.19
N ALA A 39 -2.51 -4.26 -5.71
CA ALA A 39 -3.72 -4.45 -4.91
C ALA A 39 -3.69 -5.79 -4.16
N TYR A 40 -3.29 -6.87 -4.83
CA TYR A 40 -3.11 -8.18 -4.24
C TYR A 40 -2.08 -8.15 -3.11
N THR A 41 -0.92 -7.52 -3.35
CA THR A 41 0.12 -7.37 -2.34
C THR A 41 -0.35 -6.58 -1.13
N LEU A 42 -1.10 -5.48 -1.34
CA LEU A 42 -1.68 -4.68 -0.27
C LEU A 42 -2.70 -5.49 0.53
N CYS A 43 -3.61 -6.21 -0.14
CA CYS A 43 -4.60 -7.07 0.52
C CYS A 43 -3.93 -8.12 1.42
N VAL A 44 -2.93 -8.84 0.90
CA VAL A 44 -2.20 -9.86 1.67
C VAL A 44 -1.43 -9.23 2.84
N SER A 45 -0.76 -8.10 2.62
CA SER A 45 0.05 -7.43 3.65
C SER A 45 -0.79 -6.78 4.75
N THR A 46 -2.03 -6.39 4.44
CA THR A 46 -2.95 -5.76 5.39
C THR A 46 -4.01 -6.71 5.93
N GLY A 47 -4.08 -7.95 5.42
CA GLY A 47 -5.07 -8.96 5.81
C GLY A 47 -6.49 -8.63 5.34
N THR A 48 -6.65 -7.86 4.27
CA THR A 48 -7.96 -7.48 3.73
C THR A 48 -8.30 -8.26 2.46
N ARG A 49 -9.56 -8.18 2.02
CA ARG A 49 -10.09 -8.84 0.82
C ARG A 49 -10.39 -7.88 -0.33
N ASP A 50 -10.31 -6.58 -0.07
CA ASP A 50 -10.62 -5.52 -1.03
C ASP A 50 -9.52 -4.46 -1.04
N VAL A 51 -9.19 -3.96 -2.22
CA VAL A 51 -8.13 -2.96 -2.41
C VAL A 51 -8.41 -1.65 -1.68
N THR A 52 -9.66 -1.22 -1.61
CA THR A 52 -10.05 0.01 -0.89
C THR A 52 -9.85 -0.19 0.61
N ALA A 53 -10.28 -1.34 1.14
CA ALA A 53 -10.02 -1.71 2.53
C ALA A 53 -8.52 -1.83 2.81
N ALA A 54 -7.74 -2.40 1.88
CA ALA A 54 -6.30 -2.53 1.98
C ALA A 54 -5.60 -1.16 2.06
N LEU A 55 -5.99 -0.21 1.20
CA LEU A 55 -5.44 1.14 1.21
C LEU A 55 -5.73 1.87 2.51
N ILE A 56 -6.95 1.76 3.04
CA ILE A 56 -7.32 2.36 4.34
C ILE A 56 -6.48 1.74 5.46
N ALA A 57 -6.38 0.42 5.51
CA ALA A 57 -5.61 -0.29 6.52
C ALA A 57 -4.11 0.03 6.44
N ALA A 58 -3.53 0.02 5.24
CA ALA A 58 -2.14 0.36 5.00
C ALA A 58 -1.84 1.80 5.43
N ARG A 59 -2.73 2.76 5.12
CA ARG A 59 -2.56 4.17 5.50
C ARG A 59 -2.64 4.40 7.01
N ARG A 60 -3.41 3.59 7.74
CA ARG A 60 -3.42 3.59 9.21
C ARG A 60 -2.12 3.05 9.83
N GLN A 61 -1.38 2.20 9.11
CA GLN A 61 -0.11 1.62 9.57
C GLN A 61 1.11 2.53 9.31
N LEU A 62 0.96 3.63 8.56
CA LEU A 62 2.08 4.53 8.25
C LEU A 62 2.42 5.47 9.42
N PRO A 63 3.70 5.60 9.79
CA PRO A 63 4.16 6.58 10.78
C PRO A 63 3.93 7.99 10.23
N GLY A 64 3.03 8.73 10.87
CA GLY A 64 2.41 9.95 10.36
C GLY A 64 0.90 10.01 10.63
N ALA A 65 0.27 8.87 10.94
CA ALA A 65 -1.06 8.79 11.53
C ALA A 65 -1.06 8.79 13.09
N CYS A 66 0.12 8.71 13.74
CA CYS A 66 0.47 8.57 15.17
C CYS A 66 -0.54 7.89 16.14
N PRO A 67 -0.08 6.96 17.02
CA PRO A 67 1.24 6.99 17.66
C PRO A 67 1.99 5.64 17.71
N GLU A 68 3.28 5.70 18.08
CA GLU A 68 4.15 4.62 18.59
C GLU A 68 4.62 3.54 17.60
N GLY A 69 5.72 3.84 16.90
CA GLY A 69 6.46 2.86 16.10
C GLY A 69 7.98 3.03 16.08
N GLU A 70 8.54 3.94 16.89
CA GLU A 70 9.99 4.12 17.05
C GLU A 70 10.32 4.13 18.53
N SER A 71 10.31 2.93 19.13
CA SER A 71 11.18 2.64 20.25
C SER A 71 12.22 1.64 19.77
N LEU A 72 13.34 2.15 19.27
CA LEU A 72 14.56 1.38 19.10
C LEU A 72 15.76 2.27 19.53
N VAL A 73 15.98 2.17 20.83
CA VAL A 73 17.26 2.10 21.57
C VAL A 73 18.18 3.32 21.60
N VAL A 74 18.10 3.98 22.75
CA VAL A 74 19.27 4.55 23.47
C VAL A 74 20.30 3.44 23.70
N SER A 75 21.55 3.68 23.31
CA SER A 75 22.76 3.19 23.99
C SER A 75 23.91 4.14 23.67
#